data_AF-A0A8J5KZA7-F1
#
_entry.id   AF-A0A8J5KZA7-F1
#
_cell.length_a   1.000
_cell.length_b   1.000
_cell.length_c   1.000
_cell.angle_alpha   90.00
_cell.angle_beta   90.00
_cell.angle_gamma   90.00
#
_symmetry.space_group_name_H-M   'P 1'
#
loop_
_entity.id
_entity.type
_entity.pdbx_description
1 polymer ?
#
loop_
_entity_poly.entity_id
_entity_poly.type
_entity_poly.pdbx_seq_one_letter_code
_entity_poly.pdbx_strand_id
1 'polypeptide(L)'
;MHRGNGKVVYINAEGTFHPDRIVPIAERFGMDAGAILDNIIYACVYTYEHQYNFLLGLAAKMSEVPFRLMIVDSVTALFRVDFSRRGELAERLQKLSQMLSLLIKIVEEFNVTVFL
;
A
#
# COMPACT_ATOMS: atom_id res chain seq x y z
N MET A 1 5.92 -26.07 -5.14
CA MET A 1 5.36 -25.00 -4.28
C MET A 1 6.09 -23.71 -4.61
N HIS A 2 5.48 -22.79 -5.36
CA HIS A 2 6.10 -21.51 -5.72
C HIS A 2 6.01 -20.57 -4.51
N ARG A 3 7.06 -20.52 -3.68
CA ARG A 3 7.15 -19.50 -2.61
C ARG A 3 7.14 -18.11 -3.25
N GLY A 4 6.48 -17.16 -2.58
CA GLY A 4 6.15 -15.81 -3.06
C GLY A 4 7.35 -14.94 -3.46
N ASN A 5 7.98 -15.24 -4.58
CA ASN A 5 8.98 -14.41 -5.25
C ASN A 5 8.28 -13.20 -5.89
N GLY A 6 8.00 -12.18 -5.08
CA GLY A 6 7.58 -10.88 -5.58
C GLY A 6 7.80 -9.80 -4.54
N LYS A 7 7.84 -8.57 -5.02
CA LYS A 7 8.02 -7.40 -4.18
C LYS A 7 6.80 -7.17 -3.29
N VAL A 8 7.05 -6.49 -2.18
CA VAL A 8 6.02 -6.00 -1.27
C VAL A 8 5.95 -4.48 -1.40
N VAL A 9 4.76 -3.90 -1.32
CA VAL A 9 4.58 -2.46 -1.18
C VAL A 9 4.01 -2.15 0.19
N TYR A 10 4.55 -1.17 0.86
CA TYR A 10 4.02 -0.61 2.10
C TYR A 10 3.74 0.88 1.90
N ILE A 11 2.46 1.25 1.91
CA ILE A 11 1.98 2.62 1.81
C ILE A 11 1.65 3.10 3.23
N ASN A 12 2.39 4.08 3.71
CA ASN A 12 2.29 4.62 5.05
C ASN A 12 1.65 6.02 5.01
N ALA A 13 0.41 6.12 5.47
CA ALA A 13 -0.31 7.37 5.66
C ALA A 13 -0.24 7.88 7.11
N GLU A 14 0.03 7.00 8.08
CA GLU A 14 -0.05 7.34 9.51
C GLU A 14 1.31 7.51 10.20
N GLY A 15 2.42 7.24 9.52
CA GLY A 15 3.76 7.37 10.11
C GLY A 15 4.15 6.19 11.03
N THR A 16 3.43 5.08 10.96
CA THR A 16 3.51 3.96 11.91
C THR A 16 4.58 2.91 11.57
N PHE A 17 5.01 2.89 10.31
CA PHE A 17 5.98 1.90 9.82
C PHE A 17 7.44 2.32 10.05
N HIS A 18 8.20 1.39 10.60
CA HIS A 18 9.66 1.51 10.78
C HIS A 18 10.34 0.28 10.16
N PRO A 19 11.21 0.46 9.14
CA PRO A 19 11.92 -0.65 8.48
C PRO A 19 12.71 -1.54 9.44
N ASP A 20 13.27 -0.97 10.51
CA ASP A 20 14.03 -1.69 11.53
C ASP A 20 13.23 -2.80 12.21
N ARG A 21 11.89 -2.72 12.21
CA ARG A 21 11.01 -3.78 12.74
C ARG A 21 11.04 -5.06 11.89
N ILE A 22 11.46 -4.97 10.62
CA ILE A 22 11.56 -6.13 9.73
C ILE A 22 12.82 -6.96 10.02
N VAL A 23 13.90 -6.33 10.45
CA VAL A 23 15.19 -7.00 10.74
C VAL A 23 15.05 -8.17 11.72
N PRO A 24 14.47 -8.01 12.93
CA PRO A 24 14.34 -9.14 13.87
C PRO A 24 13.36 -10.21 13.36
N ILE A 25 12.42 -9.85 12.48
CA ILE A 25 11.52 -10.82 11.84
C ILE A 25 12.30 -11.64 10.81
N ALA A 26 13.10 -11.00 9.96
CA ALA A 26 13.97 -11.65 8.99
C ALA A 26 14.94 -12.63 9.67
N GLU A 27 15.63 -12.18 10.72
CA GLU A 27 16.56 -12.98 11.51
C GLU A 27 15.89 -14.20 12.13
N ARG A 28 14.67 -14.05 12.69
CA ARG A 28 13.89 -15.16 13.24
C ARG A 28 13.61 -16.25 12.20
N PHE A 29 13.48 -15.90 10.93
CA PHE A 29 13.27 -16.85 9.83
C PHE A 29 14.56 -17.25 9.12
N GLY A 30 15.74 -16.82 9.61
CA GLY A 30 17.04 -17.11 9.01
C GLY A 30 17.22 -16.50 7.62
N MET A 31 16.58 -15.36 7.36
CA MET A 31 16.64 -14.65 6.08
C MET A 31 17.57 -13.43 6.17
N ASP A 32 18.17 -13.05 5.05
CA ASP A 32 18.99 -11.84 4.97
C ASP A 32 18.10 -10.58 5.04
N ALA A 33 18.30 -9.78 6.08
CA ALA A 33 17.48 -8.60 6.35
C ALA A 33 17.63 -7.52 5.26
N GLY A 34 18.85 -7.33 4.73
CA GLY A 34 19.11 -6.36 3.66
C GLY A 34 18.33 -6.68 2.39
N ALA A 35 18.42 -7.93 1.93
CA ALA A 35 17.70 -8.43 0.77
C ALA A 35 16.17 -8.35 0.95
N ILE A 36 15.66 -8.60 2.17
CA ILE A 36 14.22 -8.42 2.45
C ILE A 36 13.83 -6.95 2.36
N LEU A 37 14.60 -6.04 2.96
CA LEU A 37 14.33 -4.61 2.92
C LEU A 37 14.35 -4.07 1.48
N ASP A 38 15.31 -4.51 0.65
CA ASP A 38 15.38 -4.16 -0.78
C ASP A 38 14.18 -4.68 -1.59
N ASN A 39 13.51 -5.71 -1.09
CA ASN A 39 12.31 -6.28 -1.69
C ASN A 39 11.02 -5.55 -1.28
N ILE A 40 11.09 -4.59 -0.35
CA ILE A 40 9.96 -3.78 0.12
C ILE A 40 10.05 -2.38 -0.50
N ILE A 41 9.06 -2.02 -1.30
CA ILE A 41 8.84 -0.64 -1.73
C ILE A 41 8.06 0.08 -0.63
N TYR A 42 8.69 1.08 -0.03
CA TYR A 42 8.08 1.92 1.00
C TYR A 42 7.72 3.29 0.44
N ALA A 43 6.53 3.78 0.76
CA ALA A 43 6.09 5.12 0.38
C ALA A 43 5.28 5.80 1.49
N CYS A 44 5.60 7.06 1.78
CA CYS A 44 4.78 7.91 2.63
C CYS A 44 3.80 8.72 1.78
N VAL A 45 2.53 8.71 2.17
CA VAL A 45 1.47 9.49 1.51
C VAL A 45 0.82 10.44 2.50
N TYR A 46 0.42 11.62 2.03
CA TYR A 46 0.03 12.74 2.91
C TYR A 46 -1.35 13.32 2.62
N THR A 47 -1.94 12.96 1.47
CA THR A 47 -3.31 13.35 1.08
C THR A 47 -3.98 12.19 0.33
N TYR A 48 -5.31 12.18 0.27
CA TYR A 48 -6.04 11.15 -0.47
C TYR A 48 -5.66 11.15 -1.96
N GLU A 49 -5.42 12.32 -2.55
CA GLU A 49 -4.99 12.47 -3.94
C GLU A 49 -3.58 11.93 -4.17
N HIS A 50 -2.65 12.18 -3.24
CA HIS A 50 -1.31 11.61 -3.31
C HIS A 50 -1.36 10.08 -3.25
N GLN A 51 -2.16 9.52 -2.33
CA GLN A 51 -2.36 8.06 -2.25
C GLN A 51 -2.97 7.50 -3.54
N TYR A 52 -3.96 8.18 -4.13
CA TYR A 52 -4.60 7.75 -5.37
C TYR A 52 -3.62 7.76 -6.56
N ASN A 53 -2.88 8.85 -6.74
CA ASN A 53 -1.91 8.99 -7.82
C ASN A 53 -0.74 8.02 -7.65
N PHE A 54 -0.31 7.76 -6.41
CA PHE A 54 0.71 6.75 -6.12
C PHE A 54 0.26 5.35 -6.58
N LEU A 55 -0.98 4.96 -6.30
CA LEU A 55 -1.53 3.68 -6.75
C LEU A 55 -1.58 3.55 -8.27
N LEU A 56 -1.91 4.63 -8.99
CA LEU A 56 -1.87 4.64 -10.45
C LEU A 56 -0.46 4.43 -11.00
N GLY A 57 0.54 5.14 -10.43
CA GLY A 57 1.94 4.95 -10.82
C GLY A 57 2.47 3.56 -10.44
N LEU A 58 2.00 3.01 -9.33
CA LEU A 58 2.37 1.68 -8.87
C LEU A 58 1.83 0.59 -9.79
N ALA A 59 0.59 0.72 -10.27
CA ALA A 59 0.01 -0.23 -11.23
C ALA A 59 0.89 -0.38 -12.48
N ALA A 60 1.46 0.72 -12.99
CA ALA A 60 2.41 0.67 -14.10
C ALA A 60 3.68 -0.13 -13.77
N LYS A 61 4.21 0.00 -12.54
CA LYS A 61 5.36 -0.80 -12.09
C LYS A 61 5.03 -2.28 -11.89
N MET A 62 3.79 -2.59 -11.51
CA MET A 62 3.33 -3.97 -11.32
C MET A 62 3.28 -4.75 -12.64
N SER A 63 3.20 -4.06 -13.79
CA SER A 63 3.33 -4.68 -15.11
C SER A 63 4.76 -5.12 -15.45
N GLU A 64 5.78 -4.55 -14.80
CA GLU A 64 7.20 -4.82 -15.10
C GLU A 64 7.81 -5.85 -14.13
N VAL A 65 7.42 -5.80 -12.86
CA VAL A 65 8.00 -6.62 -11.78
C VAL A 65 6.85 -7.27 -10.99
N PRO A 66 6.94 -8.57 -10.64
CA PRO A 66 5.88 -9.22 -9.88
C PRO A 66 5.81 -8.69 -8.45
N PHE A 67 4.60 -8.35 -8.01
CA PHE A 67 4.26 -8.03 -6.63
C PHE A 67 3.37 -9.11 -6.03
N ARG A 68 3.47 -9.35 -4.73
CA ARG A 68 2.65 -10.36 -4.04
C ARG A 68 1.83 -9.80 -2.88
N LEU A 69 2.27 -8.68 -2.30
CA LEU A 69 1.59 -8.04 -1.18
C LEU A 69 1.67 -6.52 -1.29
N MET A 70 0.55 -5.85 -1.05
CA MET A 70 0.44 -4.42 -0.82
C MET A 70 -0.22 -4.19 0.54
N ILE A 71 0.41 -3.38 1.37
CA ILE A 71 -0.13 -2.93 2.66
C ILE A 71 -0.42 -1.44 2.54
N VAL A 72 -1.61 -1.01 2.97
CA VAL A 72 -2.00 0.40 3.03
C VAL A 72 -2.37 0.73 4.47
N ASP A 73 -1.49 1.41 5.19
CA ASP A 73 -1.68 1.82 6.59
C ASP A 73 -1.75 3.35 6.70
N SER A 74 -2.92 3.98 6.58
CA SER A 74 -4.23 3.41 6.28
C SER A 74 -4.88 4.06 5.07
N VAL A 75 -5.93 3.43 4.53
CA VAL A 75 -6.74 4.05 3.48
C VAL A 75 -7.56 5.21 4.04
N THR A 76 -8.13 5.07 5.24
CA THR A 76 -9.18 5.99 5.69
C THR A 76 -8.68 7.23 6.43
N ALA A 77 -7.46 7.21 6.99
CA ALA A 77 -6.92 8.34 7.75
C ALA A 77 -6.91 9.63 6.94
N LEU A 78 -6.39 9.58 5.71
CA LEU A 78 -6.29 10.77 4.84
C LEU A 78 -7.66 11.35 4.49
N PHE A 79 -8.66 10.50 4.24
CA PHE A 79 -10.03 10.96 3.96
C PHE A 79 -10.69 11.64 5.16
N ARG A 80 -10.29 11.32 6.40
CA ARG A 80 -10.82 12.00 7.59
C ARG A 80 -10.25 13.41 7.75
N VAL A 81 -8.99 13.59 7.34
CA VAL A 81 -8.30 14.89 7.39
C VAL A 81 -8.79 15.79 6.24
N ASP A 82 -8.80 15.25 5.02
CA ASP A 82 -9.10 16.02 3.80
C ASP A 82 -10.57 16.40 3.68
N PHE A 83 -11.48 15.60 4.24
CA PHE A 83 -12.94 15.83 4.22
C PHE A 83 -13.49 16.00 5.64
N SER A 84 -13.10 17.10 6.28
CA SER A 84 -13.42 17.40 7.69
C SER A 84 -14.62 18.35 7.84
N ARG A 85 -15.14 18.95 6.77
CA ARG A 85 -16.23 19.94 6.87
C ARG A 85 -17.62 19.28 6.86
N ARG A 86 -18.59 19.96 7.47
CA ARG A 86 -20.01 19.56 7.39
C ARG A 86 -20.48 19.71 5.94
N GLY A 87 -21.13 18.67 5.41
CA GLY A 87 -21.62 18.64 4.02
C GLY A 87 -20.76 17.81 3.06
N GLU A 88 -19.52 17.48 3.44
CA GLU A 88 -18.57 16.74 2.58
C GLU A 88 -18.73 15.20 2.70
N LEU A 89 -19.69 14.70 3.49
CA LEU A 89 -19.85 13.25 3.73
C LEU A 89 -20.10 12.47 2.43
N ALA A 90 -20.97 12.98 1.56
CA ALA A 90 -21.31 12.31 0.30
C ALA A 90 -20.09 12.25 -0.63
N GLU A 91 -19.36 13.37 -0.76
CA GLU A 91 -18.14 13.45 -1.56
C GLU A 91 -17.06 12.52 -1.02
N ARG A 92 -16.83 12.52 0.30
CA ARG A 92 -15.88 11.61 0.96
C ARG A 92 -16.19 10.16 0.66
N LEU A 93 -17.46 9.75 0.78
CA LEU A 93 -17.89 8.37 0.49
C LEU A 93 -17.71 8.01 -0.99
N GLN A 94 -18.01 8.94 -1.90
CA GLN A 94 -17.79 8.75 -3.33
C GLN A 94 -16.30 8.55 -3.64
N LYS A 95 -15.43 9.42 -3.12
CA LYS A 95 -13.98 9.36 -3.35
C LYS A 95 -13.35 8.11 -2.72
N LEU A 96 -13.77 7.73 -1.51
CA LEU A 96 -13.33 6.49 -0.87
C LEU A 96 -13.77 5.27 -1.69
N SER A 97 -14.99 5.27 -2.23
CA SER A 97 -15.48 4.18 -3.09
C SER A 97 -14.65 4.05 -4.37
N GLN A 98 -14.22 5.17 -4.96
CA GLN A 98 -13.31 5.18 -6.11
C GLN A 98 -11.93 4.61 -5.75
N MET A 99 -11.39 4.95 -4.58
CA MET A 99 -10.13 4.39 -4.08
C MET A 99 -10.21 2.87 -3.89
N LEU A 100 -11.25 2.38 -3.22
CA LEU A 100 -11.45 0.95 -3.01
C LEU A 100 -11.65 0.20 -4.34
N SER A 101 -12.37 0.80 -5.27
CA SER A 101 -12.55 0.23 -6.62
C SER A 101 -11.24 0.14 -7.40
N LEU A 102 -10.34 1.12 -7.25
CA LEU A 102 -9.00 1.06 -7.83
C LEU A 102 -8.18 -0.08 -7.21
N LEU A 103 -8.20 -0.23 -5.89
CA LEU A 103 -7.50 -1.31 -5.19
C LEU A 103 -8.00 -2.70 -5.61
N ILE A 104 -9.32 -2.89 -5.74
CA ILE A 104 -9.90 -4.16 -6.25
C ILE A 104 -9.40 -4.45 -7.66
N LYS A 105 -9.40 -3.45 -8.56
CA LYS A 105 -8.87 -3.62 -9.92
C LYS A 105 -7.41 -4.05 -9.91
N ILE A 106 -6.58 -3.44 -9.06
CA ILE A 106 -5.17 -3.82 -8.90
C ILE A 106 -5.03 -5.27 -8.41
N VAL A 107 -5.84 -5.70 -7.46
CA VAL A 107 -5.87 -7.10 -6.98
C VAL A 107 -6.19 -8.07 -8.12
N GLU A 108 -7.24 -7.78 -8.89
CA GLU A 108 -7.71 -8.63 -9.99
C GLU A 108 -6.72 -8.68 -11.15
N GLU A 109 -6.15 -7.54 -11.53
CA GLU A 109 -5.25 -7.42 -12.69
C GLU A 109 -3.87 -8.03 -12.42
N PHE A 110 -3.30 -7.79 -11.24
CA PHE A 110 -1.92 -8.18 -10.92
C PHE A 110 -1.83 -9.41 -10.00
N ASN A 111 -2.95 -9.96 -9.54
CA ASN A 111 -3.01 -11.08 -8.59
C ASN A 111 -2.15 -10.81 -7.32
N VAL A 112 -2.25 -9.58 -6.81
CA VAL A 112 -1.57 -9.10 -5.60
C VAL A 112 -2.55 -9.13 -4.43
N THR A 113 -2.09 -9.52 -3.24
CA THR A 113 -2.91 -9.40 -2.03
C THR A 113 -2.83 -7.98 -1.48
N VAL A 114 -3.98 -7.37 -1.17
CA VAL A 114 -4.04 -6.04 -0.54
C VAL A 114 -4.52 -6.18 0.91
N PHE A 115 -3.79 -5.57 1.84
CA PHE A 115 -4.14 -5.44 3.25
C PHE A 115 -4.33 -3.95 3.59
N LEU A 116 -5.44 -3.60 4.27
CA LEU A 116 -5.85 -2.23 4.58
C LEU A 116 -5.88 -1.97 6.09
#